data_AF-A0A5N7ZJ97-F1
#
_entry.id   AF-A0A5N7ZJ97-F1
#
_cell.length_a   1.000
_cell.length_b   1.000
_cell.length_c   1.000
_cell.angle_alpha   90.00
_cell.angle_beta   90.00
_cell.angle_gamma   90.00
#
_symmetry.space_group_name_H-M   'P 1'
#
loop_
_entity.id
_entity.type
_entity.pdbx_description
1 polymer ?
#
loop_
_entity_poly.entity_id
_entity_poly.type
_entity_poly.pdbx_seq_one_letter_code
_entity_poly.pdbx_strand_id
1 'polypeptide(L)'
;VFADVDNDGDQDVLITGIGTGTTAVAKLYRNGQVLSTDDHNAKTIAVYPNPVQDKVYLTLPDQVIQEIQIYTLSGALVGTEKPNATMASLDCSRLSSGVYLVAVTTVDGNKSWTKIVKQ
;
A
#
# COMPACT_ATOMS: atom_id res chain seq x y z
N VAL A 1 3.86 16.88 27.77
CA VAL A 1 5.23 16.66 27.25
C VAL A 1 5.13 15.80 26.01
N PHE A 2 5.99 16.04 25.02
CA PHE A 2 6.12 15.21 23.84
C PHE A 2 7.27 14.24 24.03
N ALA A 3 7.02 12.94 23.83
CA ALA A 3 8.02 11.89 23.90
C ALA A 3 7.56 10.69 23.07
N ASP A 4 8.49 10.05 22.38
CA ASP A 4 8.25 8.77 21.71
C ASP A 4 8.31 7.65 22.77
N VAL A 5 7.15 7.15 23.21
CA VAL A 5 7.05 6.27 24.39
C VAL A 5 7.10 4.78 24.03
N ASP A 6 6.79 4.43 22.78
CA ASP A 6 6.80 3.07 22.26
C ASP A 6 7.84 2.84 21.14
N ASN A 7 8.65 3.86 20.85
CA ASN A 7 9.78 3.81 19.92
C ASN A 7 9.32 3.51 18.48
N ASP A 8 8.18 4.06 18.08
CA ASP A 8 7.64 3.96 16.72
C ASP A 8 8.06 5.15 15.83
N GLY A 9 8.73 6.15 16.41
CA GLY A 9 9.23 7.33 15.72
C GLY A 9 8.26 8.51 15.67
N ASP A 10 7.00 8.31 16.11
CA ASP A 10 6.05 9.39 16.32
C ASP A 10 6.09 9.88 17.78
N GLN A 11 5.81 11.18 17.99
CA GLN A 11 5.80 11.75 19.34
C GLN A 11 4.43 11.61 19.99
N ASP A 12 4.39 10.99 21.16
CA ASP A 12 3.21 10.89 22.01
C ASP A 12 3.06 12.08 22.95
N VAL A 13 1.84 12.28 23.44
CA VAL A 13 1.52 13.40 24.34
C VAL A 13 1.10 12.89 25.72
N LEU A 14 1.89 13.24 26.73
CA LEU A 14 1.47 13.13 28.13
C LEU A 14 0.91 14.47 28.62
N ILE A 15 -0.34 14.43 29.11
CA ILE A 15 -1.03 15.56 29.73
C ILE A 15 -1.25 15.24 31.21
N THR A 16 -0.79 16.13 32.08
CA THR A 16 -1.06 16.09 33.52
C THR A 16 -1.92 17.28 33.91
N GLY A 17 -2.74 17.12 34.96
CA GLY A 17 -3.59 18.20 35.44
C GLY A 17 -4.39 17.80 36.68
N ILE A 18 -5.31 18.65 37.08
CA ILE A 18 -6.27 18.36 38.14
C ILE A 18 -7.64 18.16 37.49
N GLY A 19 -8.28 17.03 37.77
CA GLY A 19 -9.64 16.72 37.33
C GLY A 19 -10.69 17.46 38.14
N THR A 20 -11.88 16.89 38.30
CA THR A 20 -12.90 17.48 39.19
C THR A 20 -12.42 17.46 40.64
N GLY A 21 -12.38 18.62 41.31
CA GLY A 21 -11.93 18.75 42.69
C GLY A 21 -10.39 18.85 42.79
N THR A 22 -9.77 18.00 43.62
CA THR A 22 -8.32 17.99 43.89
C THR A 22 -7.61 16.74 43.33
N THR A 23 -8.32 15.92 42.53
CA THR A 23 -7.77 14.68 41.98
C THR A 23 -6.76 14.99 40.88
N ALA A 24 -5.49 14.63 41.08
CA ALA A 24 -4.50 14.68 40.02
C ALA A 24 -4.82 13.64 38.94
N VAL A 25 -4.73 14.04 37.66
CA VAL A 25 -4.93 13.18 36.50
C VAL A 25 -3.71 13.22 35.60
N ALA A 26 -3.38 12.06 35.02
CA ALA A 26 -2.39 11.93 33.96
C ALA A 26 -3.00 11.07 32.85
N LYS A 27 -2.92 11.56 31.61
CA LYS A 27 -3.39 10.83 30.42
C LYS A 27 -2.30 10.83 29.36
N LEU A 28 -1.99 9.64 28.87
CA LEU A 28 -1.12 9.43 27.74
C LEU A 28 -1.97 9.27 26.47
N TYR A 29 -1.75 10.14 25.50
CA TYR A 29 -2.32 10.07 24.17
C TYR A 29 -1.24 9.57 23.23
N ARG A 30 -1.43 8.36 22.69
CA ARG A 30 -0.50 7.75 21.75
C ARG A 30 -0.87 8.07 20.32
N ASN A 31 0.11 8.46 19.51
CA ASN A 31 -0.08 8.74 18.09
C ASN A 31 0.18 7.47 17.26
N GLY A 32 -0.57 6.41 17.51
CA GLY A 32 -0.41 5.18 16.75
C GLY A 32 -1.06 5.28 15.37
N GLN A 33 -0.26 5.24 14.31
CA GLN A 33 -0.76 4.75 13.02
C GLN A 33 -0.92 3.23 13.10
N VAL A 34 -2.12 2.70 12.87
CA VAL A 34 -2.32 1.26 12.69
C VAL A 34 -1.90 0.85 11.27
N LEU A 35 -0.63 1.06 10.92
CA LEU A 35 0.04 0.38 9.80
C LEU A 35 1.30 -0.28 10.36
N SER A 36 1.11 -1.33 11.17
CA SER A 36 2.22 -2.23 11.48
C SER A 36 2.68 -2.92 10.19
N THR A 37 3.98 -2.84 9.91
CA THR A 37 4.68 -3.64 8.92
C THR A 37 5.40 -4.79 9.62
N ASP A 38 4.67 -5.76 10.16
CA ASP A 38 5.30 -7.02 10.55
C ASP A 38 5.50 -7.87 9.29
N ASP A 39 6.77 -8.16 9.02
CA ASP A 39 7.38 -8.78 7.83
C ASP A 39 7.44 -7.94 6.54
N HIS A 40 8.51 -7.15 6.44
CA HIS A 40 9.16 -6.78 5.17
C HIS A 40 9.78 -8.00 4.45
N ASN A 41 9.07 -9.11 4.35
CA ASN A 41 9.25 -10.05 3.23
C ASN A 41 8.22 -9.73 2.15
N ALA A 42 8.04 -8.42 1.87
CA ALA A 42 7.18 -7.93 0.80
C ALA A 42 7.72 -8.50 -0.51
N LYS A 43 7.13 -9.62 -0.93
CA LYS A 43 7.42 -10.28 -2.20
C LYS A 43 7.24 -9.24 -3.29
N THR A 44 8.36 -8.73 -3.78
CA THR A 44 8.39 -7.53 -4.60
C THR A 44 7.90 -7.91 -5.99
N ILE A 45 6.78 -7.32 -6.41
CA ILE A 45 6.27 -7.50 -7.76
C ILE A 45 7.26 -6.85 -8.72
N ALA A 46 7.86 -7.65 -9.61
CA ALA A 46 8.67 -7.11 -10.69
C ALA A 46 7.74 -6.60 -11.79
N VAL A 47 7.87 -5.32 -12.18
CA VAL A 47 7.03 -4.69 -13.20
C VAL A 47 7.91 -4.06 -14.27
N TYR A 48 7.71 -4.45 -15.52
CA TYR A 48 8.49 -3.93 -16.65
C TYR A 48 7.74 -4.04 -17.98
N PRO A 49 8.02 -3.16 -18.96
CA PRO A 49 8.78 -1.92 -18.80
C PRO A 49 7.98 -0.86 -18.02
N ASN A 50 8.68 -0.01 -17.28
CA ASN A 50 8.13 1.21 -16.69
C ASN A 50 9.14 2.34 -16.97
N PRO A 51 8.82 3.35 -17.80
CA PRO A 51 7.51 3.63 -18.41
C PRO A 51 7.01 2.58 -19.42
N VAL A 52 5.70 2.39 -19.50
CA VAL A 52 5.02 1.48 -20.43
C VAL A 52 4.42 2.24 -21.61
N GLN A 53 4.48 1.65 -22.82
CA GLN A 53 3.74 2.11 -23.99
C GLN A 53 2.49 1.24 -24.20
N ASP A 54 2.65 -0.01 -24.61
CA ASP A 54 1.49 -0.85 -24.96
C ASP A 54 1.19 -1.93 -23.93
N LYS A 55 2.22 -2.63 -23.43
CA LYS A 55 2.04 -3.78 -22.55
C LYS A 55 3.06 -3.74 -21.42
N VAL A 56 2.57 -3.94 -20.19
CA VAL A 56 3.41 -4.11 -19.01
C VAL A 56 3.31 -5.56 -18.52
N TYR A 57 4.44 -6.09 -18.08
CA TYR A 57 4.57 -7.43 -17.52
C TYR A 57 4.74 -7.34 -16.01
N LEU A 58 4.07 -8.23 -15.30
CA LEU A 58 4.15 -8.37 -13.85
C LEU A 58 4.57 -9.80 -13.52
N THR A 59 5.59 -9.94 -12.69
CA THR A 59 6.13 -11.25 -12.28
C THR A 59 6.21 -11.33 -10.76
N LEU A 60 5.72 -12.44 -10.23
CA LEU A 60 5.84 -12.85 -8.83
C LEU A 60 6.43 -14.28 -8.80
N PRO A 61 7.75 -14.43 -8.56
CA PRO A 61 8.44 -15.71 -8.70
C PRO A 61 7.82 -16.87 -7.91
N ASP A 62 7.35 -16.59 -6.68
CA ASP A 62 6.88 -17.61 -5.74
C ASP A 62 5.39 -17.46 -5.38
N GLN A 63 4.60 -16.73 -6.19
CA GLN A 63 3.16 -16.57 -5.96
C GLN A 63 2.35 -16.49 -7.24
N VAL A 64 1.16 -17.11 -7.20
CA VAL A 64 0.19 -17.04 -8.29
C VAL A 64 -0.61 -15.76 -8.16
N ILE A 65 -0.60 -14.96 -9.23
CA ILE A 65 -1.41 -13.76 -9.38
C ILE A 65 -2.84 -14.19 -9.72
N GLN A 66 -3.77 -13.95 -8.80
CA GLN A 66 -5.19 -14.24 -8.99
C GLN A 66 -5.88 -13.12 -9.75
N GLU A 67 -5.63 -11.87 -9.36
CA GLU A 67 -6.30 -10.70 -9.90
C GLU A 67 -5.34 -9.51 -9.99
N ILE A 68 -5.50 -8.73 -11.05
CA ILE A 68 -4.81 -7.46 -11.23
C ILE A 68 -5.87 -6.40 -11.53
N GLN A 69 -5.75 -5.25 -10.88
CA GLN A 69 -6.67 -4.12 -11.03
C GLN A 69 -5.87 -2.85 -11.30
N ILE A 70 -6.28 -2.08 -12.31
CA ILE A 70 -5.62 -0.83 -12.70
C ILE A 70 -6.52 0.34 -12.29
N TYR A 71 -5.96 1.30 -11.57
CA TYR A 71 -6.65 2.47 -11.08
C TYR A 71 -5.99 3.76 -11.56
N THR A 72 -6.80 4.78 -11.81
CA THR A 72 -6.31 6.16 -11.92
C THR A 72 -5.89 6.70 -10.55
N LEU A 73 -5.17 7.83 -10.52
CA LEU A 73 -4.86 8.53 -9.26
C LEU A 73 -6.10 9.03 -8.50
N SER A 74 -7.24 9.19 -9.18
CA SER A 74 -8.53 9.49 -8.54
C SER A 74 -9.22 8.26 -7.94
N GLY A 75 -8.62 7.07 -8.07
CA GLY A 75 -9.17 5.81 -7.55
C GLY A 75 -10.18 5.12 -8.47
N ALA A 76 -10.37 5.61 -9.70
CA ALA A 76 -11.28 4.98 -10.66
C ALA A 76 -10.66 3.70 -11.23
N LEU A 77 -11.38 2.58 -11.16
CA LEU A 77 -10.98 1.30 -11.76
C LEU A 77 -11.13 1.38 -13.29
N VAL A 78 -10.02 1.20 -14.01
CA VAL A 78 -9.96 1.29 -15.48
C VAL A 78 -9.61 -0.02 -16.17
N GLY A 79 -9.26 -1.06 -15.42
CA GLY A 79 -9.01 -2.39 -15.97
C GLY A 79 -8.90 -3.46 -14.89
N THR A 80 -9.25 -4.70 -15.25
CA THR A 80 -9.13 -5.87 -14.39
C THR A 80 -8.67 -7.08 -15.23
N GLU A 81 -7.71 -7.84 -14.72
CA GLU A 81 -7.25 -9.09 -15.31
C GLU A 81 -7.22 -10.20 -14.27
N LYS A 82 -7.48 -11.44 -14.67
CA LYS A 82 -7.48 -12.63 -13.77
C LYS A 82 -6.59 -13.74 -14.31
N PRO A 83 -5.26 -13.57 -14.27
CA PRO A 83 -4.32 -14.43 -14.99
C PRO A 83 -4.24 -15.85 -14.40
N ASN A 84 -4.37 -15.98 -13.08
CA ASN A 84 -4.11 -17.22 -12.34
C ASN A 84 -2.74 -17.84 -12.68
N ALA A 85 -1.70 -17.00 -12.74
CA ALA A 85 -0.33 -17.38 -13.11
C ALA A 85 0.71 -16.59 -12.31
N THR A 86 1.95 -17.07 -12.25
CA THR A 86 3.09 -16.36 -11.60
C THR A 86 3.61 -15.19 -12.43
N MET A 87 3.24 -15.13 -13.71
CA MET A 87 3.53 -14.03 -14.62
C MET A 87 2.26 -13.62 -15.36
N ALA A 88 2.07 -12.32 -15.51
CA ALA A 88 0.92 -11.73 -16.18
C ALA A 88 1.34 -10.55 -17.05
N SER A 89 0.48 -10.18 -17.98
CA SER A 89 0.65 -8.97 -18.77
C SER A 89 -0.63 -8.17 -18.80
N LEU A 90 -0.52 -6.85 -18.75
CA LEU A 90 -1.64 -5.93 -18.89
C LEU A 90 -1.50 -5.17 -20.20
N ASP A 91 -2.59 -5.10 -20.98
CA ASP A 91 -2.68 -4.22 -22.14
C ASP A 91 -3.00 -2.79 -21.68
N CYS A 92 -2.03 -1.91 -21.85
CA CYS A 92 -2.10 -0.49 -21.55
C CYS A 92 -2.31 0.37 -22.81
N SER A 93 -2.41 -0.21 -24.00
CA SER A 93 -2.53 0.53 -25.28
C SER A 93 -3.73 1.48 -25.32
N ARG A 94 -4.80 1.14 -24.57
CA ARG A 94 -6.05 1.92 -24.47
C ARG A 94 -6.03 2.96 -23.34
N LEU A 95 -4.98 2.99 -22.53
CA LEU A 95 -4.83 3.96 -21.45
C LEU A 95 -4.20 5.25 -21.99
N SER A 96 -4.70 6.40 -21.52
CA SER A 96 -4.06 7.69 -21.79
C SER A 96 -2.72 7.79 -21.06
N SER A 97 -1.81 8.62 -21.57
CA SER A 97 -0.54 8.90 -20.89
C SER A 97 -0.79 9.47 -19.50
N GLY A 98 -0.09 8.95 -18.50
CA GLY A 98 -0.36 9.29 -17.10
C GLY A 98 0.17 8.26 -16.10
N VAL A 99 -0.11 8.51 -14.83
CA VAL A 99 0.27 7.62 -13.72
C VAL A 99 -0.92 6.77 -13.32
N TYR A 100 -0.67 5.47 -13.14
CA TYR A 100 -1.65 4.50 -12.71
C TYR A 100 -1.16 3.71 -11.51
N LEU A 101 -2.09 3.35 -10.62
CA LEU A 101 -1.85 2.41 -9.53
C LEU A 101 -2.35 1.04 -9.96
N VAL A 102 -1.51 0.03 -9.80
CA VAL A 102 -1.84 -1.36 -10.09
C VAL A 102 -1.88 -2.10 -8.77
N ALA A 103 -3.04 -2.68 -8.46
CA ALA A 103 -3.20 -3.60 -7.35
C ALA A 103 -3.11 -5.03 -7.87
N VAL A 104 -2.33 -5.86 -7.19
CA VAL A 104 -2.16 -7.28 -7.50
C VAL A 104 -2.61 -8.07 -6.28
N THR A 105 -3.57 -8.96 -6.48
CA THR A 105 -4.07 -9.89 -5.47
C THR A 105 -3.56 -11.28 -5.80
N THR A 106 -2.88 -11.93 -4.86
CA THR A 106 -2.43 -13.32 -5.02
C THR A 106 -3.50 -14.30 -4.58
N VAL A 107 -3.36 -15.57 -4.96
CA VAL A 107 -4.27 -16.64 -4.53
C VAL A 107 -4.34 -16.82 -3.00
N ASP A 108 -3.28 -16.41 -2.29
CA ASP A 108 -3.20 -16.45 -0.83
C ASP A 108 -3.98 -15.30 -0.16
N GLY A 109 -4.58 -14.40 -0.95
CA GLY A 109 -5.34 -13.23 -0.49
C GLY A 109 -4.48 -11.99 -0.24
N ASN A 110 -3.16 -12.08 -0.40
CA ASN A 110 -2.27 -10.92 -0.22
C ASN A 110 -2.49 -9.91 -1.34
N LYS A 111 -2.63 -8.64 -0.97
CA LYS A 111 -2.81 -7.53 -1.90
C LYS A 111 -1.61 -6.58 -1.83
N SER A 112 -0.97 -6.37 -2.98
CA SER A 112 0.21 -5.52 -3.13
C SER A 112 -0.05 -4.45 -4.20
N TRP A 113 0.50 -3.26 -3.99
CA TRP A 113 0.33 -2.12 -4.89
C TRP A 113 1.66 -1.76 -5.57
N THR A 114 1.57 -1.35 -6.83
CA THR A 114 2.70 -0.84 -7.60
C THR A 114 2.25 0.30 -8.52
N LYS A 115 3.16 1.20 -8.87
CA LYS A 115 2.89 2.36 -9.71
C LYS A 115 3.51 2.16 -11.09
N ILE A 116 2.72 2.42 -12.13
CA ILE A 116 3.20 2.42 -13.52
C ILE A 116 3.01 3.80 -14.14
N VAL A 117 3.89 4.15 -15.07
CA VAL A 117 3.82 5.39 -15.86
C VAL A 117 3.56 5.01 -17.32
N LYS A 118 2.40 5.39 -17.85
CA LYS A 118 2.04 5.25 -19.27
C LYS A 118 2.52 6.46 -20.05
N GLN A 119 3.25 6.24 -21.14
CA GLN A 119 3.67 7.27 -22.09
C GLN A 119 2.90 7.16 -23.40
#